data_AF-A0A2V5PY71-F1
#
_entry.id   AF-A0A2V5PY71-F1
#
_cell.length_a   1.000
_cell.length_b   1.000
_cell.length_c   1.000
_cell.angle_alpha   90.00
_cell.angle_beta   90.00
_cell.angle_gamma   90.00
#
_symmetry.space_group_name_H-M   'P 1'
#
loop_
_entity.id
_entity.type
_entity.pdbx_description
1 polymer ?
#
loop_
_entity_poly.entity_id
_entity_poly.type
_entity_poly.pdbx_seq_one_letter_code
_entity_poly.pdbx_strand_id
1 'polypeptide(L)'
;MNTAKHPHFKPLFTALFSVAVAALAQPPALPDVPRLRKLVGEGLTQVYGIPNTPFVLKYTKPGDASSGVVVATTNDTLLIDPTPCVTNQKGIITFVKPYKESKISDARCNGKSYPQIQVIQQ
;
A
#
# COMPACT_ATOMS: atom_id res chain seq x y z
N MET A 1 -4.96 -57.77 62.45
CA MET A 1 -3.52 -57.80 62.05
C MET A 1 -3.53 -57.83 60.53
N ASN A 2 -3.07 -56.87 59.72
CA ASN A 2 -2.14 -55.73 59.82
C ASN A 2 -2.62 -54.64 58.81
N THR A 3 -2.75 -53.35 59.17
CA THR A 3 -1.79 -52.23 58.90
C THR A 3 -1.30 -52.18 57.43
N ALA A 4 -1.44 -51.12 56.62
CA ALA A 4 -1.01 -49.72 56.80
C ALA A 4 -1.65 -48.79 55.72
N LYS A 5 -2.13 -47.58 56.08
CA LYS A 5 -1.57 -46.20 55.91
C LYS A 5 -1.44 -45.63 54.48
N HIS A 6 -2.04 -44.42 54.34
CA HIS A 6 -2.15 -43.42 53.25
C HIS A 6 -0.81 -42.97 52.59
N PRO A 7 -0.75 -41.85 51.84
CA PRO A 7 -1.44 -41.34 50.61
C PRO A 7 -0.38 -40.98 49.52
N HIS A 8 -0.74 -40.38 48.37
CA HIS A 8 0.02 -39.34 47.61
C HIS A 8 -0.51 -39.26 46.14
N PHE A 9 -1.15 -38.16 45.68
CA PHE A 9 -0.55 -36.94 45.05
C PHE A 9 0.37 -37.31 43.85
N LYS A 10 0.19 -36.93 42.57
CA LYS A 10 -0.51 -35.89 41.80
C LYS A 10 -0.61 -36.35 40.32
N PRO A 11 -1.50 -35.79 39.49
CA PRO A 11 -1.36 -35.86 38.03
C PRO A 11 -0.33 -34.83 37.55
N LEU A 12 0.66 -35.25 36.78
CA LEU A 12 1.59 -34.34 36.08
C LEU A 12 1.11 -34.24 34.62
N PHE A 13 0.15 -33.36 34.37
CA PHE A 13 -0.11 -32.86 33.03
C PHE A 13 0.94 -31.79 32.73
N THR A 14 1.97 -32.18 31.99
CA THR A 14 2.96 -31.24 31.44
C THR A 14 2.29 -30.45 30.32
N ALA A 15 1.67 -29.32 30.67
CA ALA A 15 1.19 -28.36 29.69
C ALA A 15 2.41 -27.70 29.02
N LEU A 16 2.72 -28.12 27.80
CA LEU A 16 3.63 -27.42 26.90
C LEU A 16 3.00 -26.05 26.59
N PHE A 17 3.45 -25.02 27.29
CA PHE A 17 3.22 -23.63 26.90
C PHE A 17 4.01 -23.37 25.61
N SER A 18 3.37 -23.59 24.48
CA SER A 18 3.81 -23.02 23.20
C SER A 18 3.71 -21.50 23.34
N VAL A 19 4.83 -20.85 23.62
CA VAL A 19 4.96 -19.39 23.50
C VAL A 19 4.82 -19.08 22.02
N ALA A 20 3.60 -18.74 21.60
CA ALA A 20 3.39 -18.12 20.31
C ALA A 20 4.13 -16.78 20.34
N VAL A 21 5.28 -16.73 19.67
CA VAL A 21 5.93 -15.46 19.34
C VAL A 21 4.99 -14.75 18.38
N ALA A 22 4.13 -13.90 18.92
CA ALA A 22 3.45 -12.90 18.12
C ALA A 22 4.56 -12.03 17.51
N ALA A 23 4.92 -12.33 16.27
CA ALA A 23 5.72 -11.43 15.46
C ALA A 23 4.96 -10.10 15.49
N LEU A 24 5.53 -9.12 16.20
CA LEU A 24 5.08 -7.74 16.15
C LEU A 24 5.19 -7.34 14.68
N ALA A 25 4.07 -7.45 13.96
CA ALA A 25 3.93 -6.84 12.65
C ALA A 25 4.18 -5.36 12.91
N GLN A 26 5.40 -4.92 12.59
CA GLN A 26 5.74 -3.50 12.61
C GLN A 26 4.64 -2.84 11.77
N PRO A 27 3.91 -1.84 12.31
CA PRO A 27 2.96 -1.11 11.49
C PRO A 27 3.71 -0.64 10.25
N PRO A 28 3.12 -0.78 9.04
CA PRO A 28 3.82 -0.42 7.81
C PRO A 28 4.40 0.97 8.00
N ALA A 29 5.72 1.06 7.92
CA ALA A 29 6.41 2.33 8.07
C ALA A 29 5.80 3.29 7.05
N LEU A 30 5.36 4.47 7.51
CA LEU A 30 4.90 5.52 6.61
C LEU A 30 5.95 5.69 5.51
N PRO A 31 5.56 5.62 4.23
CA PRO A 31 6.52 5.52 3.15
C PRO A 31 7.41 6.76 3.14
N ASP A 32 8.73 6.55 3.00
CA ASP A 32 9.77 7.58 2.94
C ASP A 32 9.39 8.65 1.90
N VAL A 33 8.87 9.79 2.39
CA VAL A 33 8.27 10.83 1.56
C VAL A 33 9.28 11.41 0.55
N PRO A 34 10.53 11.76 0.92
CA PRO A 34 11.57 12.13 -0.05
C PRO A 34 11.73 11.13 -1.19
N ARG A 35 11.80 9.82 -0.86
CA ARG A 35 11.93 8.76 -1.87
C ARG A 35 10.70 8.69 -2.79
N LEU A 36 9.50 8.76 -2.22
CA LEU A 36 8.26 8.77 -3.02
C LEU A 36 8.21 9.96 -3.97
N ARG A 37 8.59 11.16 -3.49
CA ARG A 37 8.61 12.36 -4.34
C ARG A 37 9.58 12.22 -5.50
N LYS A 38 10.77 11.64 -5.26
CA LYS A 38 11.72 11.35 -6.34
C LYS A 38 11.12 10.40 -7.39
N LEU A 39 10.52 9.28 -6.96
CA LEU A 39 9.90 8.31 -7.87
C LEU A 39 8.77 8.93 -8.69
N VAL A 40 7.94 9.78 -8.08
CA VAL A 40 6.86 10.48 -8.79
C VAL A 40 7.43 11.46 -9.82
N GLY A 41 8.47 12.23 -9.48
CA GLY A 41 9.10 13.15 -10.43
C GLY A 41 9.70 12.43 -11.65
N GLU A 42 10.37 11.31 -11.41
CA GLU A 42 10.91 10.43 -12.46
C GLU A 42 9.79 9.84 -13.32
N GLY A 43 8.75 9.31 -12.69
CA GLY A 43 7.58 8.75 -13.35
C GLY A 43 6.80 9.75 -14.21
N LEU A 44 6.58 10.96 -13.70
CA LEU A 44 5.95 12.04 -14.47
C LEU A 44 6.79 12.41 -15.70
N THR A 45 8.11 12.49 -15.54
CA THR A 45 9.02 12.76 -16.66
C THR A 45 8.98 11.63 -17.69
N GLN A 46 8.94 10.37 -17.25
CA GLN A 46 8.87 9.21 -18.13
C GLN A 46 7.54 9.14 -18.90
N VAL A 47 6.41 9.36 -18.23
CA VAL A 47 5.08 9.26 -18.83
C VAL A 47 4.80 10.44 -19.77
N TYR A 48 5.13 11.67 -19.34
CA TYR A 48 4.73 12.89 -20.04
C TYR A 48 5.85 13.60 -20.79
N GLY A 49 7.12 13.28 -20.52
CA GLY A 49 8.28 13.93 -21.16
C GLY A 49 8.60 15.33 -20.62
N ILE A 50 7.96 15.75 -19.52
CA ILE A 50 8.13 17.09 -18.94
C ILE A 50 8.91 16.97 -17.61
N PRO A 51 10.18 17.39 -17.58
CA PRO A 51 10.99 17.34 -16.37
C PRO A 51 10.50 18.35 -15.32
N ASN A 52 10.77 18.07 -14.04
CA ASN A 52 10.50 18.99 -12.92
C ASN A 52 9.03 19.45 -12.81
N THR A 53 8.08 18.65 -13.30
CA THR A 53 6.66 18.96 -13.20
C THR A 53 6.27 19.14 -11.72
N PRO A 54 5.70 20.29 -11.30
CA PRO A 54 5.28 20.49 -9.92
C PRO A 54 4.14 19.54 -9.55
N PHE A 55 4.22 18.92 -8.37
CA PHE A 55 3.18 18.01 -7.91
C PHE A 55 3.00 18.02 -6.39
N VAL A 56 1.80 17.62 -5.98
CA VAL A 56 1.43 17.34 -4.58
C VAL A 56 0.97 15.90 -4.45
N LEU A 57 1.32 15.26 -3.34
CA LEU A 57 0.82 13.93 -2.98
C LEU A 57 -0.49 14.07 -2.21
N LYS A 58 -1.47 13.24 -2.54
CA LYS A 58 -2.75 13.10 -1.83
C LYS A 58 -2.93 11.65 -1.44
N TYR A 59 -3.15 11.39 -0.16
CA TYR A 59 -3.31 10.03 0.37
C TYR A 59 -4.78 9.67 0.47
N THR A 60 -5.12 8.44 0.09
CA THR A 60 -6.48 7.90 0.15
C THR A 60 -6.81 7.29 1.50
N LYS A 61 -8.10 7.16 1.77
CA LYS A 61 -8.70 6.45 2.90
C LYS A 61 -9.52 5.26 2.39
N PRO A 62 -9.78 4.23 3.23
CA PRO A 62 -10.66 3.13 2.86
C PRO A 62 -11.98 3.59 2.24
N GLY A 63 -12.33 3.03 1.08
CA GLY A 63 -13.50 3.41 0.29
C GLY A 63 -13.26 4.50 -0.76
N ASP A 64 -12.15 5.25 -0.69
CA ASP A 64 -11.81 6.22 -1.72
C ASP A 64 -11.56 5.53 -3.06
N ALA A 65 -12.06 6.15 -4.14
CA ALA A 65 -11.85 5.68 -5.51
C ALA A 65 -11.29 6.80 -6.38
N SER A 66 -10.34 6.46 -7.24
CA SER A 66 -9.82 7.38 -8.25
C SER A 66 -9.38 6.62 -9.49
N SER A 67 -9.38 7.31 -10.63
CA SER A 67 -8.89 6.78 -11.90
C SER A 67 -7.79 7.67 -12.43
N GLY A 68 -6.78 7.08 -13.06
CA GLY A 68 -5.62 7.83 -13.51
C GLY A 68 -4.57 6.97 -14.18
N VAL A 69 -3.52 7.66 -14.60
CA VAL A 69 -2.33 7.06 -15.23
C VAL A 69 -1.34 6.71 -14.13
N VAL A 70 -0.80 5.50 -14.15
CA VAL A 70 0.23 5.09 -13.19
C VAL A 70 1.50 5.90 -13.44
N VAL A 71 1.96 6.59 -12.40
CA VAL A 71 3.23 7.35 -12.44
C VAL A 71 4.33 6.65 -11.64
N ALA A 72 3.98 5.94 -10.57
CA ALA A 72 4.94 5.17 -9.80
C ALA A 72 4.26 4.03 -9.04
N THR A 73 5.01 2.96 -8.82
CA THR A 73 4.58 1.81 -8.01
C THR A 73 5.73 1.39 -7.11
N THR A 74 5.43 1.08 -5.85
CA THR A 74 6.36 0.45 -4.91
C THR A 74 5.80 -0.89 -4.44
N ASN A 75 6.46 -1.54 -3.47
CA ASN A 75 5.95 -2.77 -2.89
C ASN A 75 4.58 -2.57 -2.20
N ASP A 76 4.35 -1.40 -1.62
CA ASP A 76 3.17 -1.14 -0.78
C ASP A 76 2.27 -0.01 -1.30
N THR A 77 2.74 0.77 -2.28
CA THR A 77 2.02 1.95 -2.74
C THR A 77 1.86 2.02 -4.24
N LEU A 78 0.71 2.50 -4.70
CA LEU A 78 0.42 2.83 -6.10
C LEU A 78 0.13 4.33 -6.20
N LEU A 79 0.78 5.00 -7.14
CA LEU A 79 0.67 6.43 -7.35
C LEU A 79 0.16 6.71 -8.75
N ILE A 80 -0.97 7.41 -8.86
CA ILE A 80 -1.61 7.73 -10.13
C ILE A 80 -1.80 9.24 -10.31
N ASP A 81 -1.68 9.70 -11.55
CA ASP A 81 -2.11 11.04 -11.97
C ASP A 81 -3.52 10.96 -12.58
N PRO A 82 -4.54 11.54 -11.92
CA PRO A 82 -5.91 11.55 -12.42
C PRO A 82 -6.11 12.56 -13.57
N THR A 83 -5.14 13.45 -13.81
CA THR A 83 -5.23 14.58 -14.74
C THR A 83 -4.09 14.59 -15.76
N PRO A 84 -3.99 13.56 -16.64
CA PRO A 84 -2.87 13.45 -17.58
C PRO A 84 -2.70 14.66 -18.50
N CYS A 85 -3.78 15.39 -18.80
CA CYS A 85 -3.75 16.53 -19.71
C CYS A 85 -3.35 17.88 -19.05
N VAL A 86 -3.35 17.96 -17.71
CA VAL A 86 -3.01 19.18 -16.96
C VAL A 86 -1.50 19.25 -16.76
N THR A 87 -0.81 20.32 -17.13
CA THR A 87 0.68 20.37 -17.13
C THR A 87 1.30 21.32 -16.10
N ASN A 88 0.51 22.22 -15.50
CA ASN A 88 0.98 23.25 -14.58
C ASN A 88 1.21 22.74 -13.14
N GLN A 89 0.29 21.94 -12.60
CA GLN A 89 0.44 21.31 -11.28
C GLN A 89 -0.33 19.99 -11.23
N LYS A 90 0.36 18.90 -10.84
CA LYS A 90 -0.23 17.57 -10.74
C LYS A 90 -0.69 17.25 -9.31
N GLY A 91 -1.84 16.62 -9.18
CA GLY A 91 -2.33 16.06 -7.91
C GLY A 91 -2.21 14.54 -7.93
N ILE A 92 -1.15 14.00 -7.35
CA ILE A 92 -0.86 12.57 -7.41
C ILE A 92 -1.59 11.84 -6.29
N ILE A 93 -2.47 10.92 -6.66
CA ILE A 93 -3.24 10.13 -5.71
C ILE A 93 -2.41 8.91 -5.31
N THR A 94 -2.22 8.74 -4.01
CA THR A 94 -1.41 7.68 -3.40
C THR A 94 -2.32 6.68 -2.70
N PHE A 95 -2.34 5.46 -3.22
CA PHE A 95 -3.01 4.31 -2.63
C PHE A 95 -1.99 3.45 -1.89
N VAL A 96 -2.32 2.99 -0.69
CA VAL A 96 -1.49 2.08 0.09
C VAL A 96 -2.21 0.73 0.13
N LYS A 97 -1.49 -0.37 -0.05
CA LYS A 97 -2.08 -1.71 0.02
C LYS A 97 -2.79 -1.91 1.37
N PRO A 98 -3.93 -2.62 1.39
CA PRO A 98 -4.60 -3.24 0.26
C PRO A 98 -5.44 -2.23 -0.58
N TYR A 99 -5.44 -2.40 -1.89
CA TYR A 99 -6.33 -1.68 -2.81
C TYR A 99 -6.77 -2.64 -3.94
N LYS A 100 -7.82 -2.30 -4.68
CA LYS A 100 -8.26 -3.02 -5.88
C LYS A 100 -8.02 -2.17 -7.12
N GLU A 101 -7.44 -2.77 -8.16
CA GLU A 101 -7.20 -2.13 -9.46
C GLU A 101 -8.08 -2.75 -10.54
N SER A 102 -8.57 -1.93 -11.47
CA SER A 102 -9.21 -2.37 -12.71
C SER A 102 -8.72 -1.54 -13.89
N LYS A 103 -8.54 -2.18 -15.05
CA LYS A 103 -8.21 -1.45 -16.28
C LYS A 103 -9.45 -0.75 -16.81
N ILE A 104 -9.29 0.48 -17.27
CA ILE A 104 -10.34 1.25 -17.92
C ILE A 104 -9.81 1.79 -19.27
N SER A 105 -10.64 2.55 -19.99
CA SER A 105 -10.25 3.17 -21.25
C SER A 105 -9.14 4.20 -21.09
N ASP A 106 -8.29 4.33 -22.11
CA ASP A 106 -7.24 5.34 -22.16
C ASP A 106 -7.78 6.78 -22.11
N ALA A 107 -7.03 7.67 -21.45
CA ALA A 107 -7.19 9.11 -21.61
C ALA A 107 -6.42 9.60 -22.83
N ARG A 108 -7.00 10.51 -23.60
CA ARG A 108 -6.34 11.12 -24.76
C ARG A 108 -6.07 12.60 -24.50
N CYS A 109 -4.81 13.02 -24.61
CA CYS A 109 -4.42 14.42 -24.53
C CYS A 109 -3.51 14.76 -25.72
N ASN A 110 -3.83 15.81 -26.47
CA ASN A 110 -3.01 16.31 -27.60
C ASN A 110 -2.57 15.20 -28.57
N GLY A 111 -3.47 14.27 -28.90
CA GLY A 111 -3.19 13.15 -29.80
C GLY A 111 -2.42 11.98 -29.19
N LYS A 112 -1.96 12.09 -27.92
CA LYS A 112 -1.31 11.00 -27.19
C LYS A 112 -2.32 10.25 -26.32
N SER A 113 -2.26 8.92 -26.35
CA SER A 113 -3.07 8.03 -25.51
C SER A 113 -2.31 7.65 -24.24
N TYR A 114 -3.00 7.65 -23.10
CA TYR A 114 -2.46 7.27 -21.80
C TYR A 114 -3.35 6.17 -21.18
N PRO A 115 -2.83 4.95 -21.00
CA PRO A 115 -3.56 3.88 -20.33
C PRO A 115 -3.97 4.29 -18.93
N GLN A 116 -5.24 4.06 -18.58
CA GLN A 116 -5.76 4.37 -17.27
C GLN A 116 -6.20 3.12 -16.52
N ILE A 117 -6.10 3.22 -15.20
CA ILE A 117 -6.68 2.28 -14.26
C ILE A 117 -7.65 3.02 -13.35
N GLN A 118 -8.66 2.31 -12.85
CA GLN A 118 -9.43 2.71 -11.68
C GLN A 118 -8.91 1.95 -10.47
N VAL A 119 -8.80 2.65 -9.34
CA VAL A 119 -8.30 2.10 -8.09
C VAL A 119 -9.28 2.43 -6.97
N ILE A 120 -9.60 1.44 -6.14
CA ILE A 120 -10.43 1.59 -4.94
C ILE A 120 -9.61 1.18 -3.72
N GLN A 121 -9.39 2.12 -2.82
CA GLN A 121 -8.74 1.88 -1.54
C GLN A 121 -9.62 0.92 -0.71
N GLN A 122 -9.05 -0.20 -0.27
CA GLN A 122 -9.73 -1.13 0.63
C GLN A 122 -9.55 -0.70 2.08
#